data_AF-A0A5C1Q2H2-F1
#
_entry.id   AF-A0A5C1Q2H2-F1
#
_cell.length_a   1.000
_cell.length_b   1.000
_cell.length_c   1.000
_cell.angle_alpha   90.00
_cell.angle_beta   90.00
_cell.angle_gamma   90.00
#
_symmetry.space_group_name_H-M   'P 1'
#
loop_
_entity.id
_entity.type
_entity.pdbx_description
1 polymer ?
#
loop_
_entity_poly.entity_id
_entity_poly.type
_entity_poly.pdbx_seq_one_letter_code
_entity_poly.pdbx_strand_id
1 'polypeptide(L)'
;MSRLMSSPRRSAFSRLGATMLAALALMSGAVSAAPQAAGRSHVWLVGGGPDPDGSQGQIELNVLWVADIVRSVAPGATLKVYFADASPEVRDVRIWSRPADSRENLQPLARIFGQQEFNGNQYRKHRVPDIVHGTRADLLAPSLAREFGAMGPQDRGLFVFNGHGLRDLSDRAGNTLRLWDDTRMSVRELERLATNAPPSAPLRFVFTQCYSGGFMRLIRPDARDLRTLAAYNRCGFAAESADRLSEGCSASIEVGDYRDYTTYFFAALSGRHRSGQPLERSPDRDRDGQVTLHEAHVHAVIEGYNADLPRSTSETYLERWQPAWLRYLDTTSEPDNEYGRLASELALRLKLPARGTMLQRALGTRHEQLGRRLQAIDEQSRQLEGEISRLQGDLKRGLVQRWPEAAHAHTAAYVRFLATELGAAQAYVTARPDYAQLVERQDRHAALELERVAVDRDLTQLDKVLRLRQLSRLLDQFERFATPSARREYQRLIRCERTPL
;
A
#
# COMPACT_ATOMS: atom_id res chain seq x y z
N MET A 1 64.22 78.87 22.17
CA MET A 1 64.17 77.63 21.36
C MET A 1 63.26 76.62 22.09
N SER A 2 62.57 75.75 21.35
CA SER A 2 61.43 74.88 21.74
C SER A 2 61.74 73.81 22.84
N ARG A 3 60.84 73.07 23.52
CA ARG A 3 59.41 72.62 23.37
C ARG A 3 58.75 72.54 24.80
N LEU A 4 57.46 72.80 25.10
CA LEU A 4 56.18 72.06 24.86
C LEU A 4 56.18 70.60 25.40
N MET A 5 55.22 70.03 26.18
CA MET A 5 53.78 70.28 26.53
C MET A 5 53.40 69.66 27.92
N SER A 6 52.52 70.24 28.79
CA SER A 6 51.04 70.03 29.01
C SER A 6 50.58 68.61 29.48
N SER A 7 49.56 68.30 30.32
CA SER A 7 48.44 69.00 31.02
C SER A 7 47.75 68.06 32.08
N PRO A 8 46.97 68.50 33.10
CA PRO A 8 46.46 67.67 34.23
C PRO A 8 44.91 67.43 34.29
N ARG A 9 44.40 66.62 35.26
CA ARG A 9 42.94 66.52 35.61
C ARG A 9 42.62 66.22 37.09
N ARG A 10 41.44 66.70 37.54
CA ARG A 10 40.66 66.36 38.77
C ARG A 10 39.16 66.34 38.42
N SER A 11 38.32 65.61 39.17
CA SER A 11 36.83 65.61 39.08
C SER A 11 36.17 64.95 40.31
N ALA A 12 34.85 64.70 40.31
CA ALA A 12 33.85 65.63 40.86
C ALA A 12 32.41 65.05 40.91
N PHE A 13 31.71 65.26 42.03
CA PHE A 13 30.25 65.49 42.21
C PHE A 13 29.15 64.55 41.61
N SER A 14 28.29 64.01 42.52
CA SER A 14 26.85 64.39 42.72
C SER A 14 25.73 63.31 42.75
N ARG A 15 24.74 63.53 43.65
CA ARG A 15 23.27 63.22 43.58
C ARG A 15 22.78 61.75 43.57
N LEU A 16 21.51 61.39 43.83
CA LEU A 16 20.41 61.81 44.76
C LEU A 16 19.20 60.84 44.49
N GLY A 17 18.43 60.37 45.48
CA GLY A 17 17.17 59.64 45.22
C GLY A 17 16.57 58.87 46.41
N ALA A 18 15.24 58.89 46.57
CA ALA A 18 14.50 58.32 47.71
C ALA A 18 13.53 57.21 47.32
N THR A 19 13.11 56.38 48.29
CA THR A 19 12.26 55.20 48.10
C THR A 19 10.99 55.29 48.94
N MET A 20 9.83 54.98 48.35
CA MET A 20 8.55 54.84 49.04
C MET A 20 7.83 53.62 48.45
N LEU A 21 7.29 52.74 49.30
CA LEU A 21 6.76 51.43 48.92
C LEU A 21 5.31 51.31 49.36
N ALA A 22 4.41 51.08 48.41
CA ALA A 22 2.98 50.87 48.65
C ALA A 22 2.57 49.48 48.15
N ALA A 23 1.85 48.72 48.98
CA ALA A 23 1.41 47.37 48.66
C ALA A 23 -0.01 47.39 48.06
N LEU A 24 -0.15 46.93 46.82
CA LEU A 24 -1.43 46.53 46.23
C LEU A 24 -1.41 45.00 46.05
N ALA A 25 -2.33 44.30 46.73
CA ALA A 25 -2.51 42.87 46.58
C ALA A 25 -3.38 42.58 45.33
N LEU A 26 -2.76 42.02 44.29
CA LEU A 26 -3.47 41.51 43.11
C LEU A 26 -3.98 40.09 43.39
N MET A 27 -5.31 39.92 43.39
CA MET A 27 -5.91 38.58 43.33
C MET A 27 -5.79 38.02 41.92
N SER A 28 -4.69 37.31 41.65
CA SER A 28 -4.54 36.50 40.44
C SER A 28 -5.42 35.25 40.53
N GLY A 29 -6.61 35.31 39.91
CA GLY A 29 -7.47 34.15 39.75
C GLY A 29 -6.79 33.09 38.89
N ALA A 30 -6.30 32.03 39.51
CA ALA A 30 -5.76 30.88 38.81
C ALA A 30 -6.90 30.12 38.12
N VAL A 31 -7.11 30.41 36.83
CA VAL A 31 -7.93 29.55 35.96
C VAL A 31 -7.16 28.24 35.78
N SER A 32 -7.47 27.26 36.63
CA SER A 32 -7.03 25.88 36.45
C SER A 32 -7.62 25.37 35.14
N ALA A 33 -6.83 25.44 34.06
CA ALA A 33 -7.14 24.75 32.83
C ALA A 33 -7.20 23.25 33.14
N ALA A 34 -8.43 22.71 33.21
CA ALA A 34 -8.62 21.27 33.31
C ALA A 34 -7.86 20.60 32.15
N PRO A 35 -7.09 19.52 32.39
CA PRO A 35 -6.39 18.84 31.33
C PRO A 35 -7.41 18.40 30.28
N GLN A 36 -7.28 18.92 29.05
CA GLN A 36 -8.05 18.38 27.94
C GLN A 36 -7.67 16.91 27.80
N ALA A 37 -8.61 16.02 28.06
CA ALA A 37 -8.40 14.60 27.90
C ALA A 37 -7.94 14.35 26.45
N ALA A 38 -6.77 13.75 26.28
CA ALA A 38 -6.29 13.41 24.95
C ALA A 38 -7.31 12.48 24.29
N GLY A 39 -7.77 12.84 23.09
CA GLY A 39 -8.72 12.04 22.33
C GLY A 39 -8.17 10.64 22.03
N ARG A 40 -9.08 9.67 21.95
CA ARG A 40 -8.74 8.25 21.82
C ARG A 40 -8.28 7.93 20.40
N SER A 41 -7.26 7.09 20.26
CA SER A 41 -6.93 6.47 18.97
C SER A 41 -7.76 5.19 18.78
N HIS A 42 -8.37 5.05 17.62
CA HIS A 42 -9.15 3.90 17.18
C HIS A 42 -8.56 3.35 15.89
N VAL A 43 -8.39 2.03 15.80
CA VAL A 43 -7.83 1.37 14.63
C VAL A 43 -8.75 0.23 14.20
N TRP A 44 -9.21 0.27 12.94
CA TRP A 44 -10.00 -0.79 12.33
C TRP A 44 -9.16 -1.47 11.25
N LEU A 45 -8.78 -2.71 11.49
CA LEU A 45 -8.00 -3.53 10.58
C LEU A 45 -8.92 -4.56 9.92
N VAL A 46 -9.15 -4.40 8.62
CA VAL A 46 -10.00 -5.28 7.81
C VAL A 46 -9.11 -6.11 6.89
N GLY A 47 -9.31 -7.43 6.87
CA GLY A 47 -8.62 -8.27 5.90
C GLY A 47 -9.26 -9.63 5.61
N GLY A 48 -8.52 -10.44 4.87
CA GLY A 48 -9.02 -11.68 4.26
C GLY A 48 -9.46 -11.48 2.81
N GLY A 49 -10.01 -12.54 2.23
CA GLY A 49 -10.46 -12.56 0.84
C GLY A 49 -11.98 -12.50 0.65
N PRO A 50 -12.43 -12.51 -0.62
CA PRO A 50 -13.84 -12.72 -0.99
C PRO A 50 -14.37 -14.13 -0.71
N ASP A 51 -13.48 -15.11 -0.69
CA ASP A 51 -13.74 -16.55 -0.62
C ASP A 51 -12.43 -17.24 -0.18
N PRO A 52 -12.43 -18.56 0.13
CA PRO A 52 -11.20 -19.26 0.55
C PRO A 52 -10.02 -19.14 -0.43
N ASP A 53 -10.26 -19.08 -1.74
CA ASP A 53 -9.20 -18.96 -2.75
C ASP A 53 -8.61 -17.54 -2.82
N GLY A 54 -9.47 -16.54 -2.67
CA GLY A 54 -9.11 -15.14 -2.54
C GLY A 54 -8.52 -14.79 -1.17
N SER A 55 -8.63 -15.66 -0.16
CA SER A 55 -8.19 -15.40 1.21
C SER A 55 -6.84 -16.10 1.48
N GLN A 56 -5.76 -15.56 0.90
CA GLN A 56 -4.45 -16.19 1.00
C GLN A 56 -3.84 -16.01 2.41
N GLY A 57 -3.07 -17.01 2.87
CA GLY A 57 -2.34 -16.95 4.14
C GLY A 57 -1.36 -15.78 4.25
N GLN A 58 -0.98 -15.18 3.12
CA GLN A 58 -0.21 -13.94 3.09
C GLN A 58 -1.00 -12.73 3.61
N ILE A 59 -2.30 -12.64 3.31
CA ILE A 59 -3.18 -11.59 3.85
C ILE A 59 -3.35 -11.78 5.36
N GLU A 60 -3.49 -13.02 5.81
CA GLU A 60 -3.53 -13.35 7.24
C GLU A 60 -2.25 -12.95 7.98
N LEU A 61 -1.07 -13.29 7.43
CA LEU A 61 0.23 -12.91 8.00
C LEU A 61 0.41 -11.39 8.05
N ASN A 62 -0.10 -10.65 7.05
CA ASN A 62 -0.11 -9.19 7.08
C ASN A 62 -1.02 -8.65 8.20
N VAL A 63 -2.23 -9.19 8.37
CA VAL A 63 -3.17 -8.77 9.41
C VAL A 63 -2.58 -9.01 10.81
N LEU A 64 -1.96 -10.17 11.04
CA LEU A 64 -1.24 -10.46 12.29
C LEU A 64 -0.12 -9.45 12.55
N TRP A 65 0.74 -9.23 11.56
CA TRP A 65 1.90 -8.35 11.69
C TRP A 65 1.51 -6.87 11.88
N VAL A 66 0.49 -6.39 11.16
CA VAL A 66 -0.03 -5.02 11.33
C VAL A 66 -0.70 -4.85 12.69
N ALA A 67 -1.45 -5.84 13.19
CA ALA A 67 -2.04 -5.80 14.52
C ALA A 67 -0.96 -5.69 15.62
N ASP A 68 0.12 -6.45 15.52
CA ASP A 68 1.23 -6.40 16.49
C ASP A 68 2.01 -5.09 16.41
N ILE A 69 2.19 -4.52 15.22
CA ILE A 69 2.78 -3.18 15.06
C ILE A 69 1.88 -2.13 15.71
N VAL A 70 0.57 -2.13 15.46
CA VAL A 70 -0.37 -1.19 16.10
C VAL A 70 -0.33 -1.30 17.63
N ARG A 71 -0.34 -2.52 18.17
CA ARG A 71 -0.20 -2.76 19.62
C ARG A 71 1.12 -2.23 20.19
N SER A 72 2.20 -2.29 19.42
CA SER A 72 3.54 -1.83 19.82
C SER A 72 3.70 -0.30 19.75
N VAL A 73 3.28 0.33 18.65
CA VAL A 73 3.49 1.77 18.40
C VAL A 73 2.39 2.65 19.00
N ALA A 74 1.20 2.10 19.24
CA ALA A 74 0.06 2.78 19.81
C ALA A 74 -0.65 1.90 20.87
N PRO A 75 0.01 1.55 21.99
CA PRO A 75 -0.53 0.61 22.98
C PRO A 75 -1.82 1.08 23.69
N GLY A 76 -2.15 2.39 23.62
CA GLY A 76 -3.41 2.94 24.09
C GLY A 76 -4.55 2.95 23.06
N ALA A 77 -4.29 2.53 21.81
CA ALA A 77 -5.29 2.54 20.75
C ALA A 77 -6.28 1.37 20.89
N THR A 78 -7.56 1.66 20.61
CA THR A 78 -8.60 0.62 20.52
C THR A 78 -8.49 -0.05 19.14
N LEU A 79 -7.83 -1.20 19.06
CA LEU A 79 -7.72 -2.01 17.85
C LEU A 79 -8.92 -2.96 17.72
N LYS A 80 -9.57 -2.94 16.55
CA LYS A 80 -10.64 -3.86 16.16
C LYS A 80 -10.27 -4.54 14.84
N VAL A 81 -10.24 -5.87 14.85
CA VAL A 81 -9.88 -6.68 13.69
C VAL A 81 -11.13 -7.33 13.09
N TYR A 82 -11.26 -7.28 11.78
CA TYR A 82 -12.29 -7.97 11.00
C TYR A 82 -11.59 -8.84 9.97
N PHE A 83 -11.89 -10.14 9.93
CA PHE A 83 -11.16 -11.08 9.07
C PHE A 83 -12.10 -12.13 8.45
N ALA A 84 -12.06 -12.25 7.11
CA ALA A 84 -12.72 -13.29 6.31
C ALA A 84 -14.12 -13.69 6.85
N ASP A 85 -14.34 -14.96 7.19
CA ASP A 85 -15.59 -15.48 7.77
C ASP A 85 -15.69 -15.20 9.28
N ALA A 86 -14.54 -15.12 9.95
CA ALA A 86 -14.35 -15.09 11.41
C ALA A 86 -14.84 -16.32 12.20
N SER A 87 -15.50 -17.30 11.57
CA SER A 87 -15.80 -18.57 12.24
C SER A 87 -14.51 -19.38 12.49
N PRO A 88 -14.27 -19.86 13.73
CA PRO A 88 -13.15 -20.76 14.01
C PRO A 88 -13.35 -22.14 13.38
N GLU A 89 -14.49 -22.44 12.73
CA GLU A 89 -14.77 -23.72 12.07
C GLU A 89 -14.55 -23.72 10.55
N VAL A 90 -14.57 -22.56 9.91
CA VAL A 90 -14.44 -22.45 8.45
C VAL A 90 -12.97 -22.51 8.03
N ARG A 91 -12.68 -23.18 6.90
CA ARG A 91 -11.35 -23.17 6.26
C ARG A 91 -11.23 -21.98 5.33
N ASP A 92 -11.09 -20.80 5.94
CA ASP A 92 -11.12 -19.49 5.29
C ASP A 92 -9.74 -18.94 4.88
N VAL A 93 -8.68 -19.75 4.97
CA VAL A 93 -7.32 -19.36 4.55
C VAL A 93 -6.70 -20.40 3.62
N ARG A 94 -6.35 -19.98 2.39
CA ARG A 94 -5.54 -20.76 1.44
C ARG A 94 -4.06 -20.55 1.65
N ILE A 95 -3.31 -21.63 1.83
CA ILE A 95 -1.85 -21.69 1.68
C ILE A 95 -1.55 -22.35 0.34
N TRP A 96 -0.46 -21.95 -0.31
CA TRP A 96 0.10 -22.68 -1.43
C TRP A 96 1.49 -23.24 -1.06
N SER A 97 1.78 -24.45 -1.51
CA SER A 97 3.10 -25.07 -1.42
C SER A 97 3.39 -25.82 -2.72
N ARG A 98 4.56 -25.61 -3.34
CA ARG A 98 4.93 -26.30 -4.59
C ARG A 98 4.86 -27.83 -4.38
N PRO A 99 3.95 -28.55 -5.07
CA PRO A 99 3.89 -30.01 -4.97
C PRO A 99 5.13 -30.61 -5.63
N ALA A 100 5.68 -31.69 -5.07
CA ALA A 100 6.81 -32.37 -5.70
C ALA A 100 6.35 -33.04 -7.01
N ASP A 101 7.12 -32.85 -8.10
CA ASP A 101 6.77 -33.32 -9.44
C ASP A 101 6.92 -34.85 -9.55
N SER A 102 5.86 -35.54 -9.12
CA SER A 102 5.84 -36.95 -8.77
C SER A 102 4.42 -37.49 -8.93
N ARG A 103 4.30 -38.80 -9.16
CA ARG A 103 3.00 -39.45 -9.42
C ARG A 103 2.16 -39.56 -8.15
N GLU A 104 2.84 -39.65 -7.02
CA GLU A 104 2.30 -39.72 -5.67
C GLU A 104 1.50 -38.45 -5.34
N ASN A 105 1.90 -37.29 -5.88
CA ASN A 105 1.22 -36.00 -5.71
C ASN A 105 0.27 -35.62 -6.86
N LEU A 106 -0.06 -36.55 -7.77
CA LEU A 106 -0.89 -36.30 -8.96
C LEU A 106 -0.35 -35.22 -9.94
N GLN A 107 0.86 -34.71 -9.74
CA GLN A 107 1.36 -33.54 -10.47
C GLN A 107 1.41 -33.74 -12.00
N PRO A 108 1.78 -34.91 -12.55
CA PRO A 108 1.68 -35.18 -13.98
C PRO A 108 0.25 -35.05 -14.53
N LEU A 109 -0.75 -35.48 -13.76
CA LEU A 109 -2.15 -35.34 -14.14
C LEU A 109 -2.58 -33.87 -14.05
N ALA A 110 -2.24 -33.19 -12.96
CA ALA A 110 -2.53 -31.76 -12.79
C ALA A 110 -1.95 -30.90 -13.94
N ARG A 111 -0.69 -31.14 -14.35
CA ARG A 111 -0.04 -30.41 -15.46
C ARG A 111 -0.77 -30.55 -16.79
N ILE A 112 -1.24 -31.75 -17.17
CA ILE A 112 -1.95 -31.94 -18.45
C ILE A 112 -3.38 -31.38 -18.45
N PHE A 113 -3.99 -31.22 -17.27
CA PHE A 113 -5.33 -30.63 -17.11
C PHE A 113 -5.31 -29.11 -16.81
N GLY A 114 -4.13 -28.49 -16.72
CA GLY A 114 -3.99 -27.05 -16.42
C GLY A 114 -4.20 -26.70 -14.94
N GLN A 115 -4.03 -27.67 -14.05
CA GLN A 115 -4.27 -27.55 -12.60
C GLN A 115 -2.97 -27.58 -11.78
N GLN A 116 -1.80 -27.49 -12.41
CA GLN A 116 -0.49 -27.64 -11.75
C GLN A 116 -0.23 -26.64 -10.61
N GLU A 117 -0.82 -25.46 -10.66
CA GLU A 117 -0.76 -24.47 -9.58
C GLU A 117 -1.75 -24.83 -8.46
N PHE A 118 -3.02 -25.08 -8.81
CA PHE A 118 -4.07 -25.47 -7.88
C PHE A 118 -3.77 -26.74 -7.08
N ASN A 119 -2.99 -27.67 -7.64
CA ASN A 119 -2.56 -28.89 -6.96
C ASN A 119 -1.65 -28.63 -5.74
N GLY A 120 -1.09 -27.41 -5.62
CA GLY A 120 -0.37 -26.96 -4.41
C GLY A 120 -1.26 -26.28 -3.35
N ASN A 121 -2.56 -26.11 -3.59
CA ASN A 121 -3.46 -25.42 -2.67
C ASN A 121 -3.81 -26.28 -1.46
N GLN A 122 -3.75 -25.67 -0.28
CA GLN A 122 -4.21 -26.25 0.98
C GLN A 122 -5.09 -25.22 1.70
N TYR A 123 -6.19 -25.66 2.31
CA TYR A 123 -7.12 -24.77 3.01
C TYR A 123 -7.14 -25.10 4.50
N ARG A 124 -7.00 -24.08 5.34
CA ARG A 124 -7.06 -24.19 6.81
C ARG A 124 -7.91 -23.07 7.40
N LYS A 125 -8.21 -23.21 8.69
CA LYS A 125 -8.76 -22.16 9.54
C LYS A 125 -7.75 -21.00 9.69
N HIS A 126 -8.24 -19.77 9.84
CA HIS A 126 -7.41 -18.64 10.22
C HIS A 126 -6.79 -18.80 11.62
N ARG A 127 -5.83 -17.92 11.91
CA ARG A 127 -5.07 -17.80 13.18
C ARG A 127 -5.11 -16.39 13.75
N VAL A 128 -5.87 -15.48 13.14
CA VAL A 128 -6.07 -14.10 13.61
C VAL A 128 -6.88 -14.15 14.92
N PRO A 129 -6.33 -13.68 16.06
CA PRO A 129 -7.05 -13.63 17.32
C PRO A 129 -7.99 -12.41 17.38
N ASP A 130 -8.90 -12.41 18.35
CA ASP A 130 -9.71 -11.25 18.76
C ASP A 130 -10.52 -10.59 17.62
N ILE A 131 -10.96 -11.38 16.63
CA ILE A 131 -11.80 -10.88 15.52
C ILE A 131 -13.17 -10.46 16.05
N VAL A 132 -13.62 -9.27 15.67
CA VAL A 132 -14.93 -8.72 16.06
C VAL A 132 -16.08 -9.47 15.36
N HIS A 133 -15.95 -9.66 14.03
CA HIS A 133 -16.75 -10.55 13.19
C HIS A 133 -16.15 -10.60 11.76
N GLY A 134 -16.73 -11.40 10.87
CA GLY A 134 -16.32 -11.52 9.46
C GLY A 134 -16.50 -10.23 8.64
N THR A 135 -15.91 -10.19 7.45
CA THR A 135 -15.82 -8.97 6.63
C THR A 135 -16.99 -8.74 5.68
N ARG A 136 -17.95 -9.67 5.59
CA ARG A 136 -19.11 -9.59 4.70
C ARG A 136 -19.83 -8.24 4.84
N ALA A 137 -20.22 -7.64 3.71
CA ALA A 137 -20.60 -6.22 3.66
C ALA A 137 -21.81 -5.85 4.55
N ASP A 138 -22.78 -6.75 4.71
CA ASP A 138 -23.95 -6.62 5.58
C ASP A 138 -23.60 -6.62 7.08
N LEU A 139 -22.46 -7.21 7.46
CA LEU A 139 -21.91 -7.18 8.82
C LEU A 139 -20.97 -5.99 8.99
N LEU A 140 -20.03 -5.81 8.05
CA LEU A 140 -18.96 -4.82 8.12
C LEU A 140 -19.48 -3.38 8.00
N ALA A 141 -20.35 -3.08 7.04
CA ALA A 141 -20.81 -1.70 6.83
C ALA A 141 -21.59 -1.15 8.04
N PRO A 142 -22.56 -1.87 8.65
CA PRO A 142 -23.20 -1.42 9.89
C PRO A 142 -22.24 -1.34 11.08
N SER A 143 -21.19 -2.16 11.13
CA SER A 143 -20.14 -2.06 12.15
C SER A 143 -19.38 -0.75 12.00
N LEU A 144 -18.77 -0.50 10.85
CA LEU A 144 -18.03 0.74 10.56
C LEU A 144 -18.91 1.99 10.74
N ALA A 145 -20.21 1.93 10.38
CA ALA A 145 -21.15 3.01 10.61
C ALA A 145 -21.27 3.39 12.10
N ARG A 146 -21.40 2.39 12.99
CA ARG A 146 -21.45 2.60 14.45
C ARG A 146 -20.10 3.07 15.00
N GLU A 147 -19.02 2.47 14.55
CA GLU A 147 -17.66 2.75 15.00
C GLU A 147 -17.23 4.19 14.68
N PHE A 148 -17.42 4.64 13.44
CA PHE A 148 -17.14 6.01 13.04
C PHE A 148 -18.07 7.00 13.77
N GLY A 149 -19.34 6.65 13.96
CA GLY A 149 -20.32 7.46 14.71
C GLY A 149 -20.06 7.54 16.22
N ALA A 150 -19.27 6.63 16.78
CA ALA A 150 -18.90 6.61 18.20
C ALA A 150 -17.61 7.42 18.51
N MET A 151 -16.92 7.94 17.49
CA MET A 151 -15.72 8.77 17.68
C MET A 151 -16.07 10.12 18.32
N GLY A 152 -15.25 10.57 19.28
CA GLY A 152 -15.30 11.93 19.81
C GLY A 152 -14.66 12.97 18.87
N PRO A 153 -15.00 14.27 18.96
CA PRO A 153 -14.43 15.33 18.10
C PRO A 153 -12.90 15.51 18.18
N GLN A 154 -12.26 14.96 19.21
CA GLN A 154 -10.81 14.97 19.43
C GLN A 154 -10.15 13.61 19.17
N ASP A 155 -10.93 12.55 18.93
CA ASP A 155 -10.45 11.20 18.67
C ASP A 155 -9.76 11.10 17.31
N ARG A 156 -8.95 10.05 17.13
CA ARG A 156 -8.20 9.79 15.90
C ARG A 156 -8.55 8.41 15.38
N GLY A 157 -8.93 8.31 14.11
CA GLY A 157 -9.22 7.05 13.44
C GLY A 157 -8.09 6.64 12.50
N LEU A 158 -7.81 5.34 12.43
CA LEU A 158 -7.10 4.71 11.32
C LEU A 158 -7.89 3.50 10.82
N PHE A 159 -8.28 3.52 9.54
CA PHE A 159 -8.83 2.37 8.84
C PHE A 159 -7.74 1.76 7.95
N VAL A 160 -7.45 0.47 8.12
CA VAL A 160 -6.49 -0.29 7.30
C VAL A 160 -7.24 -1.41 6.58
N PHE A 161 -7.09 -1.50 5.27
CA PHE A 161 -7.58 -2.64 4.50
C PHE A 161 -6.42 -3.40 3.86
N ASN A 162 -6.34 -4.70 4.16
CA ASN A 162 -5.41 -5.65 3.55
C ASN A 162 -6.19 -6.83 2.96
N GLY A 163 -6.40 -6.80 1.65
CA GLY A 163 -7.24 -7.77 0.93
C GLY A 163 -7.28 -7.45 -0.56
N HIS A 164 -8.29 -7.93 -1.27
CA HIS A 164 -8.42 -7.72 -2.72
C HIS A 164 -9.22 -6.46 -3.08
N GLY A 165 -8.86 -5.84 -4.20
CA GLY A 165 -9.59 -4.70 -4.76
C GLY A 165 -10.07 -4.99 -6.18
N LEU A 166 -11.23 -4.45 -6.56
CA LEU A 166 -11.79 -4.57 -7.91
C LEU A 166 -12.03 -3.18 -8.51
N ARG A 167 -11.66 -3.01 -9.78
CA ARG A 167 -11.83 -1.78 -10.55
C ARG A 167 -13.25 -1.65 -11.09
N ASP A 168 -13.80 -0.44 -11.02
CA ASP A 168 -14.94 -0.02 -11.84
C ASP A 168 -14.38 0.69 -13.09
N LEU A 169 -14.79 0.22 -14.27
CA LEU A 169 -14.29 0.72 -15.56
C LEU A 169 -14.95 2.03 -15.99
N SER A 170 -16.11 2.37 -15.43
CA SER A 170 -16.86 3.59 -15.74
C SER A 170 -16.50 4.74 -14.81
N ASP A 171 -16.36 4.49 -13.52
CA ASP A 171 -16.01 5.51 -12.53
C ASP A 171 -15.26 4.95 -11.32
N ARG A 172 -14.05 5.49 -11.06
CA ARG A 172 -13.12 5.08 -9.99
C ARG A 172 -13.69 5.14 -8.56
N ALA A 173 -14.81 5.83 -8.34
CA ALA A 173 -15.51 5.82 -7.05
C ALA A 173 -16.45 4.60 -6.87
N GLY A 174 -16.60 3.78 -7.92
CA GLY A 174 -17.12 2.43 -7.87
C GLY A 174 -16.05 1.36 -7.64
N ASN A 175 -14.75 1.69 -7.60
CA ASN A 175 -13.71 0.75 -7.17
C ASN A 175 -14.09 0.19 -5.79
N THR A 176 -13.95 -1.11 -5.58
CA THR A 176 -14.43 -1.80 -4.38
C THR A 176 -13.32 -2.50 -3.62
N LEU A 177 -13.49 -2.55 -2.30
CA LEU A 177 -12.94 -3.59 -1.44
C LEU A 177 -13.71 -4.88 -1.73
N ARG A 178 -13.03 -5.99 -2.04
CA ARG A 178 -13.65 -7.31 -2.10
C ARG A 178 -13.66 -7.91 -0.69
N LEU A 179 -14.84 -8.34 -0.26
CA LEU A 179 -15.15 -8.80 1.09
C LEU A 179 -15.76 -10.20 1.02
N TRP A 180 -15.80 -10.91 2.15
CA TRP A 180 -16.27 -12.30 2.25
C TRP A 180 -17.65 -12.54 1.61
N ASP A 181 -17.94 -13.78 1.20
CA ASP A 181 -19.08 -14.19 0.36
C ASP A 181 -19.18 -13.41 -0.98
N ASP A 182 -18.04 -13.03 -1.58
CA ASP A 182 -17.89 -12.08 -2.71
C ASP A 182 -18.69 -10.76 -2.58
N THR A 183 -19.04 -10.37 -1.36
CA THR A 183 -19.65 -9.07 -1.09
C THR A 183 -18.62 -7.96 -1.27
N ARG A 184 -19.07 -6.71 -1.40
CA ARG A 184 -18.21 -5.60 -1.84
C ARG A 184 -18.55 -4.31 -1.10
N MET A 185 -17.56 -3.44 -0.98
CA MET A 185 -17.75 -2.07 -0.48
C MET A 185 -17.00 -1.09 -1.39
N SER A 186 -17.75 -0.25 -2.10
CA SER A 186 -17.21 0.79 -2.99
C SER A 186 -16.63 1.98 -2.24
N VAL A 187 -15.81 2.80 -2.93
CA VAL A 187 -15.37 4.10 -2.41
C VAL A 187 -16.58 4.96 -1.99
N ARG A 188 -17.66 4.96 -2.79
CA ARG A 188 -18.93 5.65 -2.48
C ARG A 188 -19.60 5.16 -1.21
N GLU A 189 -19.54 3.86 -0.91
CA GLU A 189 -20.10 3.32 0.33
C GLU A 189 -19.23 3.69 1.52
N LEU A 190 -17.92 3.53 1.42
CA LEU A 190 -17.01 3.89 2.50
C LEU A 190 -16.99 5.41 2.78
N GLU A 191 -17.17 6.27 1.77
CA GLU A 191 -17.31 7.72 1.95
C GLU A 191 -18.57 8.08 2.76
N ARG A 192 -19.71 7.44 2.44
CA ARG A 192 -20.95 7.60 3.18
C ARG A 192 -20.83 7.11 4.62
N LEU A 193 -20.19 5.97 4.85
CA LEU A 193 -19.91 5.47 6.20
C LEU A 193 -19.01 6.45 6.99
N ALA A 194 -17.94 6.93 6.37
CA ALA A 194 -16.98 7.88 6.96
C ALA A 194 -17.59 9.27 7.25
N THR A 195 -18.82 9.55 6.81
CA THR A 195 -19.58 10.77 7.14
C THR A 195 -20.20 10.72 8.54
N ASN A 196 -20.26 9.53 9.17
CA ASN A 196 -20.65 9.42 10.57
C ASN A 196 -19.59 9.94 11.55
N ALA A 197 -18.31 10.03 11.13
CA ALA A 197 -17.24 10.55 11.98
C ALA A 197 -17.33 12.08 12.17
N PRO A 198 -16.99 12.62 13.36
CA PRO A 198 -16.97 14.07 13.60
C PRO A 198 -16.08 14.82 12.61
N PRO A 199 -16.53 15.94 12.00
CA PRO A 199 -15.74 16.63 10.98
C PRO A 199 -14.35 17.13 11.41
N SER A 200 -14.11 17.33 12.71
CA SER A 200 -12.80 17.69 13.26
C SER A 200 -11.86 16.50 13.48
N ALA A 201 -12.41 15.31 13.76
CA ALA A 201 -11.64 14.13 14.12
C ALA A 201 -10.85 13.61 12.90
N PRO A 202 -9.52 13.48 12.96
CA PRO A 202 -8.74 12.92 11.85
C PRO A 202 -9.11 11.45 11.62
N LEU A 203 -9.78 11.14 10.51
CA LEU A 203 -10.04 9.78 10.05
C LEU A 203 -9.10 9.46 8.88
N ARG A 204 -8.11 8.62 9.18
CA ARG A 204 -6.99 8.27 8.30
C ARG A 204 -7.25 6.91 7.65
N PHE A 205 -6.84 6.72 6.39
CA PHE A 205 -7.02 5.46 5.67
C PHE A 205 -5.70 4.94 5.09
N VAL A 206 -5.48 3.62 5.13
CA VAL A 206 -4.37 2.93 4.46
C VAL A 206 -4.94 1.77 3.64
N PHE A 207 -4.72 1.84 2.32
CA PHE A 207 -5.23 0.89 1.33
C PHE A 207 -4.07 0.20 0.62
N THR A 208 -3.91 -1.11 0.82
CA THR A 208 -2.77 -1.87 0.31
C THR A 208 -3.12 -2.77 -0.88
N GLN A 209 -4.30 -2.58 -1.47
CA GLN A 209 -4.86 -3.45 -2.49
C GLN A 209 -4.75 -2.88 -3.91
N CYS A 210 -4.93 -3.75 -4.91
CA CYS A 210 -5.16 -3.38 -6.30
C CYS A 210 -6.21 -2.26 -6.45
N TYR A 211 -5.95 -1.26 -7.31
CA TYR A 211 -6.83 -0.11 -7.58
C TYR A 211 -7.10 0.84 -6.38
N SER A 212 -6.30 0.75 -5.30
CA SER A 212 -6.43 1.52 -4.05
C SER A 212 -6.47 3.04 -4.24
N GLY A 213 -5.84 3.59 -5.27
CA GLY A 213 -5.83 5.03 -5.53
C GLY A 213 -7.22 5.63 -5.83
N GLY A 214 -8.23 4.81 -6.14
CA GLY A 214 -9.63 5.25 -6.23
C GLY A 214 -10.14 5.80 -4.90
N PHE A 215 -9.67 5.23 -3.79
CA PHE A 215 -10.04 5.62 -2.42
C PHE A 215 -9.42 6.95 -1.98
N MET A 216 -8.48 7.54 -2.73
CA MET A 216 -8.04 8.92 -2.50
C MET A 216 -9.18 9.94 -2.70
N ARG A 217 -10.32 9.53 -3.28
CA ARG A 217 -11.54 10.35 -3.37
C ARG A 217 -12.35 10.42 -2.06
N LEU A 218 -12.01 9.68 -1.00
CA LEU A 218 -12.69 9.79 0.32
C LEU A 218 -12.60 11.19 0.96
N ILE A 219 -11.65 12.02 0.51
CA ILE A 219 -11.49 13.43 0.90
C ILE A 219 -12.42 14.40 0.14
N ARG A 220 -13.22 13.90 -0.81
CA ARG A 220 -14.09 14.67 -1.71
C ARG A 220 -15.57 14.40 -1.38
N PRO A 221 -16.48 15.38 -1.55
CA PRO A 221 -17.92 15.16 -1.36
C PRO A 221 -18.45 14.06 -2.29
N ASP A 222 -19.26 13.14 -1.74
CA ASP A 222 -19.83 11.95 -2.40
C ASP A 222 -18.81 11.08 -3.17
N ALA A 223 -17.52 11.13 -2.78
CA ALA A 223 -16.39 10.58 -3.54
C ALA A 223 -16.33 11.05 -5.01
N ARG A 224 -16.86 12.24 -5.35
CA ARG A 224 -16.81 12.80 -6.72
C ARG A 224 -15.41 13.29 -7.09
N ASP A 225 -15.17 13.37 -8.40
CA ASP A 225 -13.86 13.70 -8.97
C ASP A 225 -13.56 15.21 -9.03
N LEU A 226 -13.74 15.89 -7.90
CA LEU A 226 -13.71 17.35 -7.76
C LEU A 226 -12.35 17.91 -7.31
N ARG A 227 -12.16 19.22 -7.49
CA ARG A 227 -10.97 19.96 -7.04
C ARG A 227 -11.04 20.44 -5.58
N THR A 228 -12.24 20.65 -5.05
CA THR A 228 -12.51 21.05 -3.65
C THR A 228 -12.53 19.84 -2.71
N LEU A 229 -12.20 20.04 -1.43
CA LEU A 229 -12.31 19.01 -0.41
C LEU A 229 -13.69 19.02 0.26
N ALA A 230 -14.05 17.90 0.89
CA ALA A 230 -15.17 17.86 1.82
C ALA A 230 -14.86 18.64 3.12
N ALA A 231 -15.88 18.90 3.94
CA ALA A 231 -15.69 19.59 5.23
C ALA A 231 -14.91 18.74 6.27
N TYR A 232 -14.92 17.42 6.13
CA TYR A 232 -14.31 16.46 7.07
C TYR A 232 -12.78 16.49 7.09
N ASN A 233 -12.20 16.15 8.23
CA ASN A 233 -10.77 15.94 8.42
C ASN A 233 -10.37 14.49 8.03
N ARG A 234 -10.38 14.20 6.73
CA ARG A 234 -9.98 12.89 6.18
C ARG A 234 -8.70 13.00 5.36
N CYS A 235 -7.88 11.97 5.43
CA CYS A 235 -6.69 11.80 4.60
C CYS A 235 -6.32 10.32 4.49
N GLY A 236 -5.38 9.94 3.63
CA GLY A 236 -4.95 8.56 3.54
C GLY A 236 -3.87 8.29 2.51
N PHE A 237 -3.56 7.01 2.40
CA PHE A 237 -2.46 6.49 1.61
C PHE A 237 -2.91 5.24 0.84
N ALA A 238 -2.44 5.10 -0.39
CA ALA A 238 -2.70 3.97 -1.27
C ALA A 238 -1.38 3.37 -1.77
N ALA A 239 -1.34 2.04 -1.89
CA ALA A 239 -0.23 1.32 -2.52
C ALA A 239 -0.08 1.67 -4.00
N GLU A 240 -1.19 1.91 -4.71
CA GLU A 240 -1.19 2.08 -6.15
C GLU A 240 -2.26 3.10 -6.60
N SER A 241 -2.22 3.50 -7.87
CA SER A 241 -3.23 4.30 -8.57
C SER A 241 -4.60 3.63 -8.64
N ALA A 242 -5.60 4.39 -9.11
CA ALA A 242 -6.98 3.91 -9.26
C ALA A 242 -7.19 2.91 -10.41
N ASP A 243 -6.19 2.72 -11.28
CA ASP A 243 -6.31 2.03 -12.57
C ASP A 243 -5.29 0.88 -12.76
N ARG A 244 -4.31 0.71 -11.86
CA ARG A 244 -3.29 -0.35 -11.88
C ARG A 244 -3.52 -1.40 -10.78
N LEU A 245 -2.96 -2.59 -11.01
CA LEU A 245 -2.81 -3.64 -10.01
C LEU A 245 -1.63 -3.31 -9.08
N SER A 246 -1.74 -3.68 -7.80
CA SER A 246 -0.71 -3.56 -6.77
C SER A 246 0.08 -4.87 -6.68
N GLU A 247 1.35 -4.79 -6.25
CA GLU A 247 2.19 -5.98 -6.05
C GLU A 247 1.63 -6.86 -4.92
N GLY A 248 1.64 -8.18 -5.11
CA GLY A 248 0.96 -9.13 -4.20
C GLY A 248 -0.43 -9.58 -4.67
N CYS A 249 -0.99 -8.96 -5.72
CA CYS A 249 -2.17 -9.51 -6.42
C CYS A 249 -1.83 -10.70 -7.36
N SER A 250 -0.56 -11.07 -7.56
CA SER A 250 -0.13 -12.24 -8.33
C SER A 250 0.07 -13.48 -7.43
N ALA A 251 -0.38 -14.65 -7.89
CA ALA A 251 -0.41 -15.89 -7.09
C ALA A 251 0.98 -16.55 -6.88
N SER A 252 2.03 -16.05 -7.53
CA SER A 252 3.35 -16.68 -7.65
C SER A 252 4.38 -16.25 -6.58
N ILE A 253 4.00 -15.49 -5.56
CA ILE A 253 4.92 -15.03 -4.50
C ILE A 253 4.97 -16.06 -3.37
N GLU A 254 6.10 -16.73 -3.22
CA GLU A 254 6.39 -17.59 -2.06
C GLU A 254 6.38 -16.80 -0.75
N VAL A 255 5.95 -17.44 0.35
CA VAL A 255 5.86 -16.86 1.69
C VAL A 255 7.28 -16.65 2.26
N GLY A 256 7.92 -15.57 1.85
CA GLY A 256 9.28 -15.20 2.27
C GLY A 256 9.85 -13.98 1.54
N ASP A 257 9.57 -13.82 0.24
CA ASP A 257 10.15 -12.74 -0.58
C ASP A 257 9.25 -11.48 -0.62
N TYR A 258 8.66 -11.15 0.53
CA TYR A 258 7.52 -10.23 0.59
C TYR A 258 7.93 -8.75 0.61
N ARG A 259 7.49 -8.00 -0.42
CA ARG A 259 7.92 -6.61 -0.71
C ARG A 259 6.78 -5.64 -1.04
N ASP A 260 5.53 -5.95 -0.72
CA ASP A 260 4.41 -5.03 -0.99
C ASP A 260 4.52 -3.68 -0.26
N TYR A 261 3.69 -2.70 -0.65
CA TYR A 261 3.58 -1.41 0.05
C TYR A 261 3.34 -1.55 1.57
N THR A 262 2.50 -2.51 1.99
CA THR A 262 2.24 -2.81 3.41
C THR A 262 3.53 -3.03 4.19
N THR A 263 4.46 -3.80 3.60
CA THR A 263 5.74 -4.15 4.20
C THR A 263 6.56 -2.92 4.53
N TYR A 264 6.82 -2.04 3.56
CA TYR A 264 7.66 -0.88 3.83
C TYR A 264 6.95 0.17 4.70
N PHE A 265 5.62 0.33 4.54
CA PHE A 265 4.85 1.29 5.33
C PHE A 265 4.81 0.93 6.82
N PHE A 266 4.44 -0.30 7.16
CA PHE A 266 4.34 -0.69 8.58
C PHE A 266 5.72 -0.99 9.20
N ALA A 267 6.71 -1.42 8.40
CA ALA A 267 8.09 -1.52 8.88
C ALA A 267 8.61 -0.16 9.35
N ALA A 268 8.32 0.91 8.61
CA ALA A 268 8.67 2.28 8.99
C ALA A 268 8.10 2.69 10.35
N LEU A 269 6.81 2.39 10.60
CA LEU A 269 6.16 2.73 11.88
C LEU A 269 6.79 2.01 13.09
N SER A 270 7.22 0.76 12.90
CA SER A 270 7.83 -0.05 13.96
C SER A 270 9.35 0.09 14.09
N GLY A 271 10.00 0.79 13.15
CA GLY A 271 11.46 0.86 13.04
C GLY A 271 12.15 -0.47 12.69
N ARG A 272 11.40 -1.49 12.24
CA ARG A 272 11.89 -2.86 12.02
C ARG A 272 11.34 -3.51 10.76
N HIS A 273 12.19 -4.28 10.08
CA HIS A 273 11.80 -5.23 9.03
C HIS A 273 10.89 -6.34 9.57
N ARG A 274 10.19 -7.05 8.68
CA ARG A 274 9.38 -8.25 9.03
C ARG A 274 10.19 -9.35 9.72
N SER A 275 11.50 -9.41 9.48
CA SER A 275 12.45 -10.32 10.16
C SER A 275 12.75 -9.92 11.62
N GLY A 276 12.20 -8.80 12.10
CA GLY A 276 12.52 -8.21 13.41
C GLY A 276 13.83 -7.41 13.44
N GLN A 277 14.62 -7.43 12.37
CA GLN A 277 15.85 -6.64 12.24
C GLN A 277 15.53 -5.13 12.20
N PRO A 278 16.35 -4.26 12.81
CA PRO A 278 16.20 -2.81 12.66
C PRO A 278 16.31 -2.35 11.21
N LEU A 279 15.62 -1.26 10.86
CA LEU A 279 15.80 -0.60 9.57
C LEU A 279 17.19 0.03 9.44
N GLU A 280 17.76 0.02 8.23
CA GLU A 280 19.07 0.59 7.91
C GLU A 280 19.08 2.13 7.98
N ARG A 281 17.89 2.76 7.88
CA ARG A 281 17.69 4.20 7.88
C ARG A 281 16.47 4.57 8.71
N SER A 282 16.60 5.62 9.52
CA SER A 282 15.49 6.18 10.29
C SER A 282 14.36 6.63 9.35
N PRO A 283 13.12 6.16 9.57
CA PRO A 283 11.94 6.70 8.89
C PRO A 283 11.53 8.07 9.42
N ASP A 284 11.83 8.37 10.69
CA ASP A 284 11.72 9.71 11.28
C ASP A 284 12.71 10.64 10.56
N ARG A 285 12.17 11.60 9.80
CA ARG A 285 12.91 12.49 8.89
C ARG A 285 13.13 13.88 9.46
N ASP A 286 12.24 14.36 10.34
CA ASP A 286 12.40 15.68 10.99
C ASP A 286 13.06 15.60 12.39
N ARG A 287 13.21 14.38 12.91
CA ARG A 287 13.93 13.99 14.15
C ARG A 287 13.20 14.41 15.42
N ASP A 288 11.87 14.40 15.41
CA ASP A 288 11.04 14.64 16.60
C ASP A 288 10.88 13.41 17.51
N GLY A 289 11.31 12.23 17.05
CA GLY A 289 11.24 10.96 17.79
C GLY A 289 9.97 10.14 17.55
N GLN A 290 9.07 10.56 16.66
CA GLN A 290 7.84 9.85 16.29
C GLN A 290 7.73 9.68 14.77
N VAL A 291 7.56 8.44 14.30
CA VAL A 291 7.28 8.19 12.87
C VAL A 291 5.80 8.44 12.58
N THR A 292 5.51 9.44 11.77
CA THR A 292 4.15 9.72 11.28
C THR A 292 3.73 8.78 10.15
N LEU A 293 2.42 8.68 9.87
CA LEU A 293 1.93 7.92 8.70
C LEU A 293 2.46 8.51 7.37
N HIS A 294 2.66 9.83 7.31
CA HIS A 294 3.28 10.50 6.17
C HIS A 294 4.75 10.07 5.97
N GLU A 295 5.53 9.94 7.04
CA GLU A 295 6.91 9.46 6.94
C GLU A 295 6.98 7.97 6.62
N ALA A 296 6.06 7.16 7.16
CA ALA A 296 5.90 5.77 6.75
C ALA A 296 5.59 5.64 5.25
N HIS A 297 4.76 6.54 4.72
CA HIS A 297 4.51 6.63 3.27
C HIS A 297 5.78 7.03 2.50
N VAL A 298 6.49 8.07 2.91
CA VAL A 298 7.74 8.52 2.27
C VAL A 298 8.81 7.42 2.33
N HIS A 299 8.93 6.69 3.44
CA HIS A 299 9.82 5.54 3.57
C HIS A 299 9.45 4.44 2.56
N ALA A 300 8.17 4.09 2.44
CA ALA A 300 7.71 3.12 1.44
C ALA A 300 7.90 3.57 -0.02
N VAL A 301 7.87 4.86 -0.30
CA VAL A 301 8.22 5.41 -1.63
C VAL A 301 9.73 5.33 -1.91
N ILE A 302 10.58 5.46 -0.89
CA ILE A 302 12.04 5.63 -1.03
C ILE A 302 12.85 4.33 -0.84
N GLU A 303 12.42 3.44 0.05
CA GLU A 303 13.04 2.12 0.30
C GLU A 303 12.32 0.98 -0.44
N GLY A 304 11.07 1.20 -0.89
CA GLY A 304 10.23 0.15 -1.45
C GLY A 304 10.65 -0.34 -2.83
N TYR A 305 11.31 -1.50 -2.90
CA TYR A 305 11.62 -2.18 -4.17
C TYR A 305 10.47 -3.10 -4.60
N ASN A 306 9.43 -2.48 -5.15
CA ASN A 306 8.20 -3.09 -5.62
C ASN A 306 7.64 -2.38 -6.87
N ALA A 307 6.67 -3.03 -7.52
CA ALA A 307 5.89 -2.55 -8.67
C ALA A 307 4.69 -1.65 -8.27
N ASP A 308 4.50 -1.43 -6.97
CA ASP A 308 3.60 -0.44 -6.40
C ASP A 308 4.11 0.99 -6.68
N LEU A 309 3.23 1.88 -7.14
CA LEU A 309 3.46 3.33 -7.24
C LEU A 309 2.59 4.07 -6.19
N PRO A 310 3.04 4.17 -4.93
CA PRO A 310 2.19 4.64 -3.84
C PRO A 310 1.84 6.11 -3.98
N ARG A 311 0.71 6.50 -3.37
CA ARG A 311 0.21 7.89 -3.34
C ARG A 311 -0.38 8.26 -1.99
N SER A 312 -0.23 9.52 -1.58
CA SER A 312 -1.01 10.12 -0.49
C SER A 312 -2.19 10.97 -1.01
N THR A 313 -3.07 11.37 -0.09
CA THR A 313 -4.16 12.32 -0.40
C THR A 313 -3.66 13.73 -0.69
N SER A 314 -2.60 14.20 -0.03
CA SER A 314 -1.97 15.50 -0.27
C SER A 314 -1.30 15.58 -1.65
N GLU A 315 -0.59 14.53 -2.05
CA GLU A 315 -0.03 14.42 -3.40
C GLU A 315 -1.12 14.35 -4.47
N THR A 316 -2.15 13.53 -4.26
CA THR A 316 -3.29 13.41 -5.17
C THR A 316 -4.05 14.75 -5.29
N TYR A 317 -4.08 15.55 -4.23
CA TYR A 317 -4.62 16.91 -4.27
C TYR A 317 -3.79 17.84 -5.16
N LEU A 318 -2.45 17.82 -5.07
CA LEU A 318 -1.56 18.59 -5.94
C LEU A 318 -1.72 18.18 -7.42
N GLU A 319 -1.72 16.87 -7.71
CA GLU A 319 -1.94 16.32 -9.07
C GLU A 319 -3.27 16.80 -9.67
N ARG A 320 -4.31 16.95 -8.84
CA ARG A 320 -5.65 17.41 -9.27
C ARG A 320 -5.80 18.92 -9.34
N TRP A 321 -5.04 19.67 -8.54
CA TRP A 321 -5.18 21.11 -8.39
C TRP A 321 -4.77 21.89 -9.65
N GLN A 322 -3.75 21.43 -10.38
CA GLN A 322 -3.08 22.23 -11.43
C GLN A 322 -4.07 22.87 -12.44
N PRO A 323 -4.16 24.21 -12.53
CA PRO A 323 -4.83 24.91 -13.61
C PRO A 323 -4.24 24.56 -14.99
N ALA A 324 -5.07 24.50 -16.03
CA ALA A 324 -4.62 24.07 -17.36
C ALA A 324 -3.51 24.98 -17.95
N TRP A 325 -3.59 26.29 -17.71
CA TRP A 325 -2.60 27.26 -18.20
C TRP A 325 -1.22 27.09 -17.54
N LEU A 326 -1.15 26.58 -16.31
CA LEU A 326 0.12 26.30 -15.60
C LEU A 326 0.90 25.11 -16.17
N ARG A 327 0.30 24.32 -17.08
CA ARG A 327 0.99 23.23 -17.80
C ARG A 327 1.98 23.74 -18.86
N TYR A 328 1.79 24.98 -19.32
CA TYR A 328 2.61 25.60 -20.37
C TYR A 328 3.71 26.52 -19.80
N LEU A 329 3.76 26.72 -18.48
CA LEU A 329 4.91 27.38 -17.85
C LEU A 329 6.03 26.36 -17.69
N ASP A 330 7.09 26.54 -18.49
CA ASP A 330 8.29 25.71 -18.38
C ASP A 330 8.91 25.85 -16.98
N THR A 331 9.20 24.71 -16.39
CA THR A 331 9.92 24.54 -15.12
C THR A 331 10.93 23.41 -15.35
N THR A 332 11.89 23.70 -16.24
CA THR A 332 12.97 22.80 -16.65
C THR A 332 13.88 22.39 -15.49
N SER A 333 13.97 23.22 -14.45
CA SER A 333 14.62 22.92 -13.17
C SER A 333 13.67 22.24 -12.17
N GLU A 334 14.16 21.24 -11.45
CA GLU A 334 13.48 20.70 -10.28
C GLU A 334 13.54 21.71 -9.10
N PRO A 335 12.39 22.21 -8.58
CA PRO A 335 12.38 23.10 -7.41
C PRO A 335 12.95 22.42 -6.14
N ASP A 336 13.63 23.19 -5.27
CA ASP A 336 14.18 22.64 -4.02
C ASP A 336 13.15 22.59 -2.87
N ASN A 337 12.08 21.83 -3.09
CA ASN A 337 11.09 21.51 -2.07
C ASN A 337 11.17 20.02 -1.65
N GLU A 338 10.25 19.58 -0.79
CA GLU A 338 10.29 18.23 -0.20
C GLU A 338 10.34 17.13 -1.28
N TYR A 339 9.43 17.16 -2.26
CA TYR A 339 9.41 16.21 -3.37
C TYR A 339 10.65 16.32 -4.28
N GLY A 340 11.21 17.53 -4.46
CA GLY A 340 12.42 17.75 -5.24
C GLY A 340 13.69 17.20 -4.58
N ARG A 341 13.73 17.17 -3.24
CA ARG A 341 14.78 16.48 -2.48
C ARG A 341 14.60 14.95 -2.52
N LEU A 342 13.37 14.46 -2.33
CA LEU A 342 13.04 13.03 -2.43
C LEU A 342 13.34 12.46 -3.83
N ALA A 343 13.02 13.20 -4.90
CA ALA A 343 13.34 12.82 -6.28
C ALA A 343 14.84 12.63 -6.49
N SER A 344 15.66 13.55 -5.99
CA SER A 344 17.12 13.47 -6.08
C SER A 344 17.71 12.37 -5.21
N GLU A 345 17.16 12.14 -4.02
CA GLU A 345 17.55 11.02 -3.14
C GLU A 345 17.33 9.67 -3.84
N LEU A 346 16.14 9.47 -4.43
CA LEU A 346 15.81 8.24 -5.16
C LEU A 346 16.61 8.10 -6.46
N ALA A 347 16.79 9.18 -7.22
CA ALA A 347 17.64 9.15 -8.42
C ALA A 347 19.08 8.69 -8.11
N LEU A 348 19.68 9.22 -7.04
CA LEU A 348 21.02 8.84 -6.60
C LEU A 348 21.10 7.37 -6.14
N ARG A 349 20.10 6.88 -5.40
CA ARG A 349 19.98 5.46 -5.02
C ARG A 349 19.94 4.54 -6.25
N LEU A 350 19.24 4.95 -7.30
CA LEU A 350 19.15 4.23 -8.58
C LEU A 350 20.37 4.41 -9.50
N LYS A 351 21.43 5.09 -9.02
CA LYS A 351 22.67 5.41 -9.75
C LYS A 351 22.43 6.30 -10.99
N LEU A 352 21.45 7.21 -10.90
CA LEU A 352 21.12 8.21 -11.91
C LEU A 352 21.66 9.60 -11.49
N PRO A 353 21.81 10.56 -12.44
CA PRO A 353 22.14 11.95 -12.10
C PRO A 353 21.09 12.57 -11.15
N ALA A 354 21.50 13.42 -10.21
CA ALA A 354 20.58 13.89 -9.16
C ALA A 354 19.41 14.78 -9.65
N ARG A 355 19.64 15.62 -10.68
CA ARG A 355 18.70 16.64 -11.20
C ARG A 355 18.96 16.97 -12.69
N GLY A 356 18.08 17.75 -13.30
CA GLY A 356 18.27 18.43 -14.58
C GLY A 356 18.14 17.54 -15.82
N THR A 357 18.60 18.06 -16.96
CA THR A 357 18.48 17.43 -18.29
C THR A 357 19.22 16.09 -18.40
N MET A 358 20.31 15.91 -17.64
CA MET A 358 21.02 14.62 -17.57
C MET A 358 20.17 13.54 -16.91
N LEU A 359 19.48 13.85 -15.81
CA LEU A 359 18.52 12.92 -15.18
C LEU A 359 17.36 12.60 -16.13
N GLN A 360 16.81 13.61 -16.82
CA GLN A 360 15.72 13.42 -17.77
C GLN A 360 16.10 12.44 -18.90
N ARG A 361 17.28 12.60 -19.50
CA ARG A 361 17.80 11.67 -20.53
C ARG A 361 18.03 10.28 -19.97
N ALA A 362 18.69 10.17 -18.81
CA ALA A 362 18.99 8.87 -18.19
C ALA A 362 17.72 8.09 -17.81
N LEU A 363 16.70 8.77 -17.27
CA LEU A 363 15.37 8.18 -17.03
C LEU A 363 14.74 7.68 -18.33
N GLY A 364 14.69 8.53 -19.37
CA GLY A 364 14.10 8.18 -20.66
C GLY A 364 14.76 6.95 -21.29
N THR A 365 16.10 6.94 -21.40
CA THR A 365 16.85 5.80 -21.96
C THR A 365 16.63 4.51 -21.17
N ARG A 366 16.68 4.56 -19.82
CA ARG A 366 16.50 3.36 -19.00
C ARG A 366 15.05 2.85 -19.03
N HIS A 367 14.06 3.74 -19.05
CA HIS A 367 12.65 3.38 -19.18
C HIS A 367 12.37 2.76 -20.56
N GLU A 368 12.94 3.30 -21.64
CA GLU A 368 12.81 2.72 -23.00
C GLU A 368 13.47 1.33 -23.09
N GLN A 369 14.64 1.15 -22.47
CA GLN A 369 15.32 -0.15 -22.40
C GLN A 369 14.48 -1.20 -21.65
N LEU A 370 13.96 -0.85 -20.48
CA LEU A 370 13.12 -1.74 -19.68
C LEU A 370 11.77 -2.02 -20.37
N GLY A 371 11.17 -1.03 -21.02
CA GLY A 371 9.94 -1.20 -21.80
C GLY A 371 10.10 -2.20 -22.95
N ARG A 372 11.21 -2.14 -23.69
CA ARG A 372 11.55 -3.16 -24.71
C ARG A 372 11.74 -4.56 -24.10
N ARG A 373 12.37 -4.65 -22.92
CA ARG A 373 12.54 -5.94 -22.22
C ARG A 373 11.19 -6.53 -21.79
N LEU A 374 10.29 -5.69 -21.28
CA LEU A 374 8.94 -6.11 -20.89
C LEU A 374 8.14 -6.61 -22.11
N GLN A 375 8.19 -5.88 -23.23
CA GLN A 375 7.55 -6.31 -24.48
C GLN A 375 8.06 -7.68 -24.96
N ALA A 376 9.37 -7.92 -24.93
CA ALA A 376 9.96 -9.21 -25.31
C ALA A 376 9.55 -10.35 -24.35
N ILE A 377 9.43 -10.08 -23.04
CA ILE A 377 8.91 -11.03 -22.06
C ILE A 377 7.44 -11.36 -22.34
N ASP A 378 6.59 -10.35 -22.56
CA ASP A 378 5.17 -10.53 -22.85
C ASP A 378 4.95 -11.29 -24.18
N GLU A 379 5.81 -11.08 -25.19
CA GLU A 379 5.81 -11.85 -26.45
C GLU A 379 6.20 -13.31 -26.25
N GLN A 380 7.27 -13.58 -25.49
CA GLN A 380 7.70 -14.94 -25.17
C GLN A 380 6.66 -15.67 -24.29
N SER A 381 6.03 -14.99 -23.33
CA SER A 381 4.97 -15.54 -22.48
C SER A 381 3.78 -16.01 -23.32
N ARG A 382 3.25 -15.16 -24.22
CA ARG A 382 2.18 -15.52 -25.17
C ARG A 382 2.54 -16.70 -26.08
N GLN A 383 3.79 -16.81 -26.53
CA GLN A 383 4.22 -17.97 -27.32
C GLN A 383 4.16 -19.25 -26.50
N LEU A 384 4.69 -19.23 -25.27
CA LEU A 384 4.69 -20.38 -24.36
C LEU A 384 3.28 -20.82 -24.00
N GLU A 385 2.35 -19.90 -23.73
CA GLU A 385 0.93 -20.22 -23.49
C GLU A 385 0.30 -21.03 -24.63
N GLY A 386 0.60 -20.66 -25.88
CA GLY A 386 0.16 -21.39 -27.07
C GLY A 386 0.82 -22.76 -27.23
N GLU A 387 2.08 -22.91 -26.83
CA GLU A 387 2.78 -24.21 -26.82
C GLU A 387 2.27 -25.14 -25.70
N ILE A 388 2.11 -24.62 -24.48
CA ILE A 388 1.55 -25.30 -23.30
C ILE A 388 0.14 -25.80 -23.63
N SER A 389 -0.74 -24.94 -24.15
CA SER A 389 -2.12 -25.28 -24.48
C SER A 389 -2.21 -26.44 -25.50
N ARG A 390 -1.29 -26.45 -26.48
CA ARG A 390 -1.19 -27.52 -27.49
C ARG A 390 -0.76 -28.84 -26.86
N LEU A 391 0.34 -28.83 -26.10
CA LEU A 391 0.89 -30.02 -25.44
C LEU A 391 -0.10 -30.62 -24.42
N GLN A 392 -0.77 -29.78 -23.62
CA GLN A 392 -1.86 -30.19 -22.74
C GLN A 392 -3.00 -30.84 -23.52
N GLY A 393 -3.45 -30.20 -24.61
CA GLY A 393 -4.49 -30.74 -25.47
C GLY A 393 -4.13 -32.13 -26.03
N ASP A 394 -2.90 -32.32 -26.49
CA ASP A 394 -2.44 -33.56 -27.12
C ASP A 394 -2.27 -34.70 -26.10
N LEU A 395 -1.66 -34.40 -24.95
CA LEU A 395 -1.52 -35.34 -23.83
C LEU A 395 -2.87 -35.74 -23.24
N LYS A 396 -3.78 -34.77 -23.05
CA LYS A 396 -5.15 -35.01 -22.57
C LYS A 396 -5.95 -35.89 -23.52
N ARG A 397 -5.89 -35.66 -24.84
CA ARG A 397 -6.55 -36.53 -25.83
C ARG A 397 -5.99 -37.95 -25.78
N GLY A 398 -4.66 -38.11 -25.72
CA GLY A 398 -4.02 -39.42 -25.61
C GLY A 398 -4.38 -40.18 -24.33
N LEU A 399 -4.47 -39.50 -23.19
CA LEU A 399 -4.92 -40.10 -21.93
C LEU A 399 -6.39 -40.54 -22.03
N VAL A 400 -7.28 -39.64 -22.44
CA VAL A 400 -8.75 -39.88 -22.44
C VAL A 400 -9.16 -40.94 -23.45
N GLN A 401 -8.43 -41.13 -24.56
CA GLN A 401 -8.66 -42.23 -25.49
C GLN A 401 -8.41 -43.61 -24.86
N ARG A 402 -7.56 -43.71 -23.83
CA ARG A 402 -7.20 -44.96 -23.18
C ARG A 402 -7.88 -45.17 -21.81
N TRP A 403 -8.17 -44.09 -21.10
CA TRP A 403 -8.96 -44.07 -19.86
C TRP A 403 -10.03 -42.96 -19.96
N PRO A 404 -11.19 -43.22 -20.61
CA PRO A 404 -12.25 -42.23 -20.77
C PRO A 404 -12.76 -41.65 -19.44
N GLU A 405 -12.71 -42.43 -18.37
CA GLU A 405 -13.08 -42.03 -17.01
C GLU A 405 -12.29 -40.81 -16.53
N ALA A 406 -11.03 -40.67 -16.96
CA ALA A 406 -10.15 -39.56 -16.59
C ALA A 406 -10.64 -38.19 -17.11
N ALA A 407 -11.52 -38.15 -18.12
CA ALA A 407 -12.14 -36.92 -18.60
C ALA A 407 -13.24 -36.38 -17.67
N HIS A 408 -13.81 -37.23 -16.82
CA HIS A 408 -15.06 -36.97 -16.11
C HIS A 408 -14.85 -36.95 -14.60
N ALA A 409 -14.10 -35.94 -14.13
CA ALA A 409 -13.92 -35.63 -12.72
C ALA A 409 -15.28 -35.62 -11.97
N HIS A 410 -15.24 -35.96 -10.68
CA HIS A 410 -16.42 -36.07 -9.80
C HIS A 410 -17.43 -37.19 -10.14
N THR A 411 -17.09 -38.13 -11.02
CA THR A 411 -17.92 -39.33 -11.27
C THR A 411 -17.44 -40.55 -10.46
N ALA A 412 -18.34 -41.49 -10.18
CA ALA A 412 -17.96 -42.78 -9.57
C ALA A 412 -17.00 -43.61 -10.44
N ALA A 413 -17.01 -43.39 -11.77
CA ALA A 413 -16.06 -43.99 -12.69
C ALA A 413 -14.65 -43.38 -12.51
N TYR A 414 -14.55 -42.05 -12.38
CA TYR A 414 -13.29 -41.37 -12.05
C TYR A 414 -12.73 -41.79 -10.69
N VAL A 415 -13.57 -41.97 -9.66
CA VAL A 415 -13.12 -42.50 -8.36
C VAL A 415 -12.52 -43.91 -8.48
N ARG A 416 -13.13 -44.80 -9.28
CA ARG A 416 -12.54 -46.12 -9.57
C ARG A 416 -11.23 -46.00 -10.33
N PHE A 417 -11.16 -45.18 -11.36
CA PHE A 417 -9.93 -44.88 -12.10
C PHE A 417 -8.79 -44.42 -11.17
N LEU A 418 -9.08 -43.51 -10.23
CA LEU A 418 -8.10 -43.06 -9.24
C LEU A 418 -7.61 -44.22 -8.34
N ALA A 419 -8.48 -45.16 -7.99
CA ALA A 419 -8.16 -46.27 -7.11
C ALA A 419 -7.41 -47.42 -7.80
N THR A 420 -7.65 -47.68 -9.10
CA THR A 420 -7.13 -48.89 -9.79
C THR A 420 -6.17 -48.59 -10.95
N GLU A 421 -6.37 -47.52 -11.70
CA GLU A 421 -5.68 -47.26 -12.98
C GLU A 421 -4.68 -46.10 -12.93
N LEU A 422 -4.78 -45.23 -11.92
CA LEU A 422 -3.98 -44.00 -11.79
C LEU A 422 -2.47 -44.19 -11.97
N GLY A 423 -1.90 -45.26 -11.41
CA GLY A 423 -0.47 -45.54 -11.52
C GLY A 423 -0.03 -45.83 -12.97
N ALA A 424 -0.85 -46.59 -13.72
CA ALA A 424 -0.61 -46.90 -15.13
C ALA A 424 -0.87 -45.69 -16.03
N ALA A 425 -1.92 -44.93 -15.74
CA ALA A 425 -2.26 -43.69 -16.45
C ALA A 425 -1.16 -42.63 -16.32
N GLN A 426 -0.67 -42.38 -15.11
CA GLN A 426 0.44 -41.44 -14.91
C GLN A 426 1.74 -41.96 -15.52
N ALA A 427 2.05 -43.26 -15.42
CA ALA A 427 3.22 -43.84 -16.09
C ALA A 427 3.16 -43.64 -17.62
N TYR A 428 1.99 -43.83 -18.23
CA TYR A 428 1.76 -43.59 -19.65
C TYR A 428 2.00 -42.12 -20.03
N VAL A 429 1.52 -41.16 -19.22
CA VAL A 429 1.76 -39.72 -19.45
C VAL A 429 3.24 -39.38 -19.32
N THR A 430 3.89 -39.77 -18.22
CA THR A 430 5.30 -39.43 -17.95
C THR A 430 6.30 -40.08 -18.90
N ALA A 431 5.93 -41.19 -19.55
CA ALA A 431 6.77 -41.85 -20.55
C ALA A 431 6.78 -41.15 -21.92
N ARG A 432 5.91 -40.15 -22.16
CA ARG A 432 5.85 -39.43 -23.44
C ARG A 432 6.85 -38.27 -23.49
N PRO A 433 7.61 -38.09 -24.58
CA PRO A 433 8.47 -36.92 -24.78
C PRO A 433 7.73 -35.58 -24.64
N ASP A 434 6.47 -35.53 -25.12
CA ASP A 434 5.61 -34.34 -25.05
C ASP A 434 5.35 -33.88 -23.60
N TYR A 435 5.35 -34.81 -22.63
CA TYR A 435 5.18 -34.46 -21.21
C TYR A 435 6.41 -33.73 -20.66
N ALA A 436 7.62 -34.18 -20.99
CA ALA A 436 8.84 -33.48 -20.60
C ALA A 436 8.90 -32.06 -21.19
N GLN A 437 8.48 -31.90 -22.46
CA GLN A 437 8.33 -30.59 -23.09
C GLN A 437 7.27 -29.72 -22.39
N LEU A 438 6.13 -30.29 -21.99
CA LEU A 438 5.10 -29.57 -21.24
C LEU A 438 5.65 -29.02 -19.92
N VAL A 439 6.37 -29.85 -19.16
CA VAL A 439 7.02 -29.44 -17.90
C VAL A 439 8.00 -28.28 -18.16
N GLU A 440 8.90 -28.43 -19.14
CA GLU A 440 9.89 -27.39 -19.50
C GLU A 440 9.21 -26.07 -19.88
N ARG A 441 8.14 -26.12 -20.68
CA ARG A 441 7.42 -24.93 -21.14
C ARG A 441 6.65 -24.24 -20.01
N GLN A 442 5.98 -25.01 -19.15
CA GLN A 442 5.30 -24.47 -17.95
C GLN A 442 6.29 -23.85 -16.97
N ASP A 443 7.39 -24.53 -16.66
CA ASP A 443 8.40 -24.03 -15.72
C ASP A 443 9.13 -22.79 -16.30
N ARG A 444 9.33 -22.70 -17.63
CA ARG A 444 9.84 -21.48 -18.28
C ARG A 444 8.82 -20.33 -18.28
N HIS A 445 7.53 -20.60 -18.45
CA HIS A 445 6.47 -19.58 -18.38
C HIS A 445 6.38 -19.00 -16.96
N ALA A 446 6.37 -19.85 -15.92
CA ALA A 446 6.44 -19.41 -14.52
C ALA A 446 7.72 -18.60 -14.22
N ALA A 447 8.87 -18.98 -14.77
CA ALA A 447 10.11 -18.19 -14.64
C ALA A 447 10.03 -16.83 -15.34
N LEU A 448 9.36 -16.75 -16.51
CA LEU A 448 9.13 -15.48 -17.20
C LEU A 448 8.23 -14.53 -16.42
N GLU A 449 7.20 -15.03 -15.72
CA GLU A 449 6.37 -14.18 -14.87
C GLU A 449 7.18 -13.56 -13.71
N LEU A 450 8.16 -14.28 -13.16
CA LEU A 450 9.11 -13.72 -12.18
C LEU A 450 10.06 -12.69 -12.81
N GLU A 451 10.56 -12.94 -14.03
CA GLU A 451 11.34 -11.93 -14.78
C GLU A 451 10.51 -10.68 -15.09
N ARG A 452 9.23 -10.86 -15.44
CA ARG A 452 8.26 -9.81 -15.74
C ARG A 452 8.05 -8.91 -14.52
N VAL A 453 7.78 -9.50 -13.36
CA VAL A 453 7.66 -8.79 -12.08
C VAL A 453 8.95 -8.02 -11.75
N ALA A 454 10.13 -8.60 -11.97
CA ALA A 454 11.40 -7.90 -11.73
C ALA A 454 11.56 -6.65 -12.63
N VAL A 455 11.13 -6.71 -13.90
CA VAL A 455 11.15 -5.56 -14.82
C VAL A 455 10.09 -4.51 -14.44
N ASP A 456 8.89 -4.93 -14.03
CA ASP A 456 7.83 -4.02 -13.55
C ASP A 456 8.26 -3.27 -12.27
N ARG A 457 8.98 -3.94 -11.36
CA ARG A 457 9.62 -3.31 -10.18
C ARG A 457 10.64 -2.25 -10.60
N ASP A 458 11.56 -2.61 -11.49
CA ASP A 458 12.60 -1.70 -12.01
C ASP A 458 12.01 -0.47 -12.73
N LEU A 459 10.98 -0.65 -13.56
CA LEU A 459 10.24 0.44 -14.20
C LEU A 459 9.60 1.36 -13.16
N THR A 460 8.96 0.77 -12.16
CA THR A 460 8.25 1.52 -11.12
C THR A 460 9.20 2.35 -10.25
N GLN A 461 10.45 1.93 -10.06
CA GLN A 461 11.47 2.80 -9.43
C GLN A 461 11.75 4.08 -10.23
N LEU A 462 11.73 4.02 -11.58
CA LEU A 462 11.86 5.20 -12.43
C LEU A 462 10.59 6.06 -12.39
N ASP A 463 9.41 5.44 -12.38
CA ASP A 463 8.12 6.14 -12.23
C ASP A 463 8.03 6.91 -10.91
N LYS A 464 8.53 6.34 -9.80
CA LYS A 464 8.63 7.02 -8.50
C LYS A 464 9.47 8.30 -8.62
N VAL A 465 10.62 8.28 -9.30
CA VAL A 465 11.43 9.50 -9.56
C VAL A 465 10.68 10.50 -10.45
N LEU A 466 10.06 10.04 -11.53
CA LEU A 466 9.29 10.90 -12.46
C LEU A 466 8.12 11.59 -11.74
N ARG A 467 7.39 10.85 -10.90
CA ARG A 467 6.26 11.34 -10.11
C ARG A 467 6.71 12.35 -9.05
N LEU A 468 7.78 12.07 -8.30
CA LEU A 468 8.34 13.02 -7.32
C LEU A 468 8.80 14.33 -7.99
N ARG A 469 9.42 14.26 -9.18
CA ARG A 469 9.76 15.47 -9.97
C ARG A 469 8.52 16.25 -10.43
N GLN A 470 7.43 15.55 -10.77
CA GLN A 470 6.15 16.18 -11.09
C GLN A 470 5.54 16.86 -9.86
N LEU A 471 5.46 16.17 -8.72
CA LEU A 471 4.95 16.71 -7.45
C LEU A 471 5.76 17.93 -6.98
N SER A 472 7.07 17.91 -7.18
CA SER A 472 7.95 19.05 -6.88
C SER A 472 7.56 20.31 -7.67
N ARG A 473 7.36 20.19 -9.00
CA ARG A 473 6.88 21.31 -9.83
C ARG A 473 5.46 21.74 -9.45
N LEU A 474 4.58 20.78 -9.16
CA LEU A 474 3.20 21.07 -8.75
C LEU A 474 3.14 21.82 -7.42
N LEU A 475 3.98 21.47 -6.45
CA LEU A 475 4.07 22.15 -5.16
C LEU A 475 4.60 23.58 -5.31
N ASP A 476 5.66 23.80 -6.10
CA ASP A 476 6.16 25.16 -6.37
C ASP A 476 5.10 26.03 -7.09
N GLN A 477 4.40 25.48 -8.08
CA GLN A 477 3.28 26.16 -8.72
C GLN A 477 2.13 26.44 -7.73
N PHE A 478 1.83 25.49 -6.84
CA PHE A 478 0.82 25.65 -5.79
C PHE A 478 1.19 26.76 -4.81
N GLU A 479 2.43 26.79 -4.34
CA GLU A 479 2.96 27.80 -3.42
C GLU A 479 2.99 29.21 -4.02
N ARG A 480 3.03 29.34 -5.35
CA ARG A 480 2.93 30.63 -6.05
C ARG A 480 1.49 31.05 -6.34
N PHE A 481 0.68 30.14 -6.90
CA PHE A 481 -0.59 30.49 -7.54
C PHE A 481 -1.86 29.99 -6.83
N ALA A 482 -1.77 29.14 -5.80
CA ALA A 482 -2.95 28.65 -5.10
C ALA A 482 -3.64 29.75 -4.28
N THR A 483 -4.98 29.74 -4.29
CA THR A 483 -5.79 30.65 -3.47
C THR A 483 -5.62 30.37 -1.97
N PRO A 484 -5.91 31.34 -1.07
CA PRO A 484 -5.86 31.10 0.37
C PRO A 484 -6.75 29.94 0.84
N SER A 485 -7.86 29.67 0.14
CA SER A 485 -8.72 28.53 0.47
C SER A 485 -8.08 27.19 0.11
N ALA A 486 -7.50 27.07 -1.09
CA ALA A 486 -6.79 25.86 -1.51
C ALA A 486 -5.59 25.57 -0.58
N ARG A 487 -4.85 26.61 -0.17
CA ARG A 487 -3.75 26.45 0.81
C ARG A 487 -4.23 25.91 2.15
N ARG A 488 -5.37 26.38 2.67
CA ARG A 488 -5.97 25.83 3.90
C ARG A 488 -6.43 24.38 3.75
N GLU A 489 -6.99 24.03 2.59
CA GLU A 489 -7.35 22.65 2.24
C GLU A 489 -6.12 21.72 2.24
N TYR A 490 -5.06 22.08 1.50
CA TYR A 490 -3.81 21.31 1.44
C TYR A 490 -3.15 21.17 2.82
N GLN A 491 -3.05 22.27 3.57
CA GLN A 491 -2.48 22.25 4.92
C GLN A 491 -3.30 21.42 5.92
N ARG A 492 -4.61 21.24 5.71
CA ARG A 492 -5.43 20.30 6.50
C ARG A 492 -5.08 18.85 6.17
N LEU A 493 -4.88 18.51 4.89
CA LEU A 493 -4.42 17.16 4.50
C LEU A 493 -3.05 16.85 5.11
N ILE A 494 -2.08 17.76 4.97
CA ILE A 494 -0.73 17.58 5.54
C ILE A 494 -0.77 17.37 7.06
N ARG A 495 -1.57 18.15 7.81
CA ARG A 495 -1.73 17.93 9.26
C ARG A 495 -2.37 16.58 9.59
N CYS A 496 -3.38 16.15 8.83
CA CYS A 496 -4.02 14.84 9.02
C CYS A 496 -3.03 13.70 8.75
N GLU A 497 -2.25 13.77 7.66
CA GLU A 497 -1.26 12.76 7.28
C GLU A 497 -0.07 12.69 8.26
N ARG A 498 0.34 13.84 8.82
CA ARG A 498 1.41 13.96 9.82
C ARG A 498 0.93 13.84 11.27
N THR A 499 -0.33 13.46 11.53
CA THR A 499 -0.78 13.19 12.90
C THR A 499 -0.28 11.79 13.33
N PRO A 500 0.53 11.66 14.40
CA PRO A 500 0.96 10.37 14.93
C PRO A 500 -0.23 9.47 15.30
N LEU A 501 0.02 8.16 15.29
CA LEU A 501 -1.00 7.10 15.36
C LEU A 501 -1.96 7.24 16.56
#